data_AF-A0A3P5WVX4-F1
#
_entry.id   AF-A0A3P5WVX4-F1
#
_cell.length_a   1.000
_cell.length_b   1.000
_cell.length_c   1.000
_cell.angle_alpha   90.00
_cell.angle_beta   90.00
_cell.angle_gamma   90.00
#
_symmetry.space_group_name_H-M   'P 1'
#
loop_
_entity.id
_entity.type
_entity.pdbx_description
1 polymer ?
#
loop_
_entity_poly.entity_id
_entity_poly.type
_entity_poly.pdbx_seq_one_letter_code
_entity_poly.pdbx_strand_id
1 'polypeptide(L)'
;MKKTILNFSISHVIILLIMFLYYKQFSLLSYINSSFIVGGTITFVGLIYYVFSTGFFDFFTVSMRKVFTPKRRRDDVLSMRKPSEIFSGSSSRLVVSGVLVLIASAIALGIFYS
;
A
#
# COMPACT_ATOMS: atom_id res chain seq x y z
N MET A 1 2.40 -15.30 6.43
CA MET A 1 1.82 -14.95 7.74
C MET A 1 2.81 -14.25 8.67
N LYS A 2 3.98 -14.83 9.00
CA LYS A 2 4.99 -14.19 9.89
C LYS A 2 5.32 -12.72 9.52
N LYS A 3 5.55 -12.44 8.24
CA LYS A 3 5.86 -11.09 7.74
C LYS A 3 4.66 -10.12 7.78
N THR A 4 3.44 -10.62 7.63
CA THR A 4 2.22 -9.80 7.71
C THR A 4 1.93 -9.40 9.16
N ILE A 5 2.12 -10.34 10.09
CA ILE A 5 2.00 -10.08 11.54
C ILE A 5 3.07 -9.06 11.96
N LEU A 6 4.31 -9.22 11.50
CA LEU A 6 5.37 -8.25 11.75
C LEU A 6 5.00 -6.84 11.26
N ASN A 7 4.52 -6.71 10.02
CA ASN A 7 4.06 -5.42 9.48
C ASN A 7 2.92 -4.82 10.32
N PHE A 8 1.98 -5.65 10.76
CA PHE A 8 0.86 -5.23 11.60
C PHE A 8 1.33 -4.74 12.98
N SER A 9 2.27 -5.44 13.62
CA SER A 9 2.88 -5.03 14.88
C SER A 9 3.66 -3.72 14.73
N ILE A 10 4.46 -3.56 13.67
CA ILE A 10 5.19 -2.33 13.38
C ILE A 10 4.21 -1.16 13.19
N SER A 11 3.10 -1.39 12.48
CA SER A 11 2.06 -0.38 12.27
C SER A 11 1.46 0.08 13.60
N HIS A 12 1.22 -0.84 14.55
CA HIS A 12 0.73 -0.49 15.88
C HIS A 12 1.75 0.29 16.72
N VAL A 13 3.04 -0.03 16.62
CA VAL A 13 4.09 0.78 17.26
C VAL A 13 4.10 2.21 16.72
N ILE A 14 3.96 2.37 15.39
CA ILE A 14 3.87 3.70 14.76
C ILE A 14 2.62 4.45 15.24
N ILE A 15 1.46 3.79 15.34
CA ILE A 15 0.23 4.38 15.86
C ILE A 15 0.42 4.86 17.30
N LEU A 16 1.02 4.05 18.16
CA LEU A 16 1.31 4.43 19.55
C LEU A 16 2.28 5.62 19.64
N LEU A 17 3.30 5.65 18.78
CA LEU A 17 4.23 6.79 18.68
C LEU A 17 3.49 8.06 18.24
N ILE A 18 2.60 7.99 17.26
CA ILE A 18 1.80 9.14 16.82
C ILE A 18 0.87 9.62 17.93
N MET A 19 0.21 8.70 18.64
CA MET A 19 -0.62 9.04 19.80
C MET A 19 0.18 9.74 20.89
N PHE A 20 1.38 9.24 21.21
CA PHE A 20 2.24 9.81 22.23
C PHE A 20 2.78 11.19 21.84
N LEU A 21 3.29 11.34 20.61
CA LEU A 21 3.95 12.56 20.15
C LEU A 21 2.97 13.67 19.78
N TYR A 22 1.88 13.34 19.08
CA TYR A 22 0.95 14.33 18.53
C TYR A 22 -0.23 14.59 19.46
N TYR A 23 -0.92 13.53 19.88
CA TYR A 23 -2.13 13.65 20.69
C TYR A 23 -1.83 13.85 22.18
N LYS A 24 -0.65 13.38 22.67
CA LYS A 24 -0.21 13.43 24.09
C LYS A 24 -1.19 12.82 25.09
N GLN A 25 -2.22 12.13 24.61
CA GLN A 25 -3.27 11.50 25.39
C GLN A 25 -3.62 10.15 24.78
N PHE A 26 -3.75 9.15 25.64
CA PHE A 26 -4.21 7.82 25.24
C PHE A 26 -5.72 7.76 25.36
N SER A 27 -6.42 8.36 24.38
CA SER A 27 -7.87 8.27 24.26
C SER A 27 -8.27 7.41 23.06
N LEU A 28 -9.48 6.84 23.12
CA LEU A 28 -10.04 6.05 22.02
C LEU A 28 -10.11 6.87 20.73
N LEU A 29 -10.45 8.17 20.84
CA LEU A 29 -10.46 9.11 19.72
C LEU A 29 -9.07 9.30 19.09
N SER A 30 -8.02 9.41 19.92
CA SER A 30 -6.64 9.56 19.44
C SER A 30 -6.15 8.30 18.72
N TYR A 31 -6.59 7.12 19.19
CA TYR A 31 -6.32 5.84 18.54
C TYR A 31 -7.03 5.74 17.19
N ILE A 32 -8.32 6.07 17.13
CA ILE A 32 -9.12 6.06 15.88
C ILE A 32 -8.44 6.94 14.82
N ASN A 33 -8.13 8.20 15.14
CA ASN A 33 -7.54 9.12 14.17
C ASN A 33 -6.16 8.64 13.70
N SER A 34 -5.29 8.24 14.63
CA SER A 34 -3.93 7.80 14.30
C SER A 34 -3.93 6.50 13.48
N SER A 35 -4.75 5.53 13.86
CA SER A 35 -4.88 4.25 13.15
C SER A 35 -5.52 4.40 11.78
N PHE A 36 -6.51 5.31 11.62
CA PHE A 36 -7.08 5.63 10.32
C PHE A 36 -6.06 6.22 9.35
N ILE A 37 -5.26 7.20 9.81
CA ILE A 37 -4.22 7.83 8.98
C ILE A 37 -3.15 6.81 8.58
N VAL A 38 -2.65 6.02 9.54
CA VAL A 38 -1.61 5.01 9.29
C VAL A 38 -2.13 3.90 8.39
N GLY A 39 -3.29 3.32 8.71
CA GLY A 39 -3.93 2.26 7.93
C GLY A 39 -4.29 2.72 6.52
N GLY A 40 -4.82 3.94 6.38
CA GLY A 40 -5.12 4.56 5.09
C GLY A 40 -3.88 4.75 4.24
N THR A 41 -2.80 5.28 4.82
CA THR A 41 -1.52 5.49 4.11
C THR A 41 -0.91 4.18 3.65
N ILE A 42 -0.85 3.16 4.52
CA ILE A 42 -0.30 1.84 4.17
C ILE A 42 -1.14 1.19 3.06
N THR A 43 -2.47 1.25 3.18
CA THR A 43 -3.38 0.70 2.18
C THR A 43 -3.21 1.40 0.84
N PHE A 44 -3.14 2.72 0.84
CA PHE A 44 -2.97 3.53 -0.37
C PHE A 44 -1.66 3.20 -1.09
N VAL A 45 -0.53 3.19 -0.37
CA VAL A 45 0.77 2.80 -0.94
C VAL A 45 0.76 1.35 -1.43
N GLY A 46 0.13 0.45 -0.66
CA GLY A 46 -0.04 -0.94 -1.05
C GLY A 46 -0.85 -1.10 -2.34
N LEU A 47 -1.91 -0.31 -2.52
CA LEU A 47 -2.74 -0.31 -3.72
C LEU A 47 -1.99 0.23 -4.94
N ILE A 48 -1.23 1.32 -4.78
CA ILE A 48 -0.35 1.82 -5.84
C ILE A 48 0.60 0.70 -6.27
N TYR A 49 1.33 0.13 -5.32
CA TYR A 49 2.27 -0.96 -5.59
C TYR A 49 1.56 -2.18 -6.22
N TYR A 50 0.33 -2.48 -5.80
CA TYR A 50 -0.51 -3.52 -6.40
C TYR A 50 -0.75 -3.24 -7.88
N VAL A 51 -1.26 -2.06 -8.25
CA VAL A 51 -1.55 -1.70 -9.65
C VAL A 51 -0.30 -1.79 -10.53
N PHE A 52 0.86 -1.36 -10.03
CA PHE A 52 2.13 -1.51 -10.73
C PHE A 52 2.57 -2.97 -10.87
N SER A 53 2.32 -3.80 -9.86
CA SER A 53 2.64 -5.24 -9.89
C SER A 53 1.72 -6.09 -10.77
N THR A 54 0.45 -5.69 -10.96
CA THR A 54 -0.55 -6.48 -11.71
C THR A 54 -0.34 -6.47 -13.22
N GLY A 55 0.55 -5.60 -13.75
CA GLY A 55 0.83 -5.51 -15.18
C GLY A 55 -0.11 -4.59 -15.96
N PHE A 56 -0.99 -3.83 -15.30
CA PHE A 56 -1.77 -2.76 -15.94
C PHE A 56 -0.85 -1.77 -16.66
N PHE A 57 0.21 -1.33 -15.98
CA PHE A 57 1.20 -0.43 -16.55
C PHE A 57 2.08 -1.09 -17.62
N ASP A 58 2.21 -2.41 -17.64
CA ASP A 58 2.92 -3.12 -18.70
C ASP A 58 2.16 -3.00 -20.02
N PHE A 59 0.84 -3.20 -19.97
CA PHE A 59 0.00 -3.06 -21.16
C PHE A 59 0.11 -1.65 -21.75
N PHE A 60 0.02 -0.62 -20.90
CA PHE A 60 0.20 0.76 -21.32
C PHE A 60 1.59 1.01 -21.91
N THR A 61 2.64 0.60 -21.19
CA THR A 61 4.03 0.85 -21.60
C THR A 61 4.39 0.14 -22.90
N VAL A 62 4.01 -1.14 -23.04
CA VAL A 62 4.25 -1.93 -24.26
C VAL A 62 3.45 -1.36 -25.43
N SER A 63 2.20 -0.94 -25.21
CA SER A 63 1.39 -0.32 -26.27
C SER A 63 1.99 0.99 -26.76
N MET A 64 2.42 1.87 -25.85
CA MET A 64 3.11 3.11 -26.19
C MET A 64 4.42 2.85 -26.94
N ARG A 65 5.25 1.92 -26.44
CA ARG A 65 6.49 1.50 -27.13
C ARG A 65 6.20 1.01 -28.55
N LYS A 66 5.15 0.23 -28.77
CA LYS A 66 4.79 -0.32 -30.09
C LYS A 66 4.35 0.76 -31.09
N VAL A 67 3.64 1.78 -30.63
CA VAL A 67 3.13 2.89 -31.47
C VAL A 67 4.23 3.89 -31.78
N PHE A 68 5.02 4.30 -30.79
CA PHE A 68 5.99 5.39 -30.94
C PHE A 68 7.39 4.94 -31.38
N THR A 69 7.70 3.62 -31.39
CA THR A 69 9.03 3.13 -31.78
C THR A 69 9.10 2.78 -33.28
N PRO A 70 10.08 3.34 -34.02
CA PRO A 70 10.36 2.96 -35.41
C PRO A 70 10.68 1.47 -35.56
N LYS A 71 10.25 0.83 -36.66
CA LYS A 71 10.43 -0.62 -36.91
C LYS A 71 11.85 -1.13 -36.63
N ARG A 72 12.89 -0.35 -36.94
CA ARG A 72 14.30 -0.72 -36.76
C ARG A 72 14.72 -0.92 -35.30
N ARG A 73 14.03 -0.32 -34.32
CA ARG A 73 14.35 -0.44 -32.87
C ARG A 73 13.25 -1.14 -32.07
N ARG A 74 12.26 -1.75 -32.74
CA ARG A 74 11.12 -2.37 -32.05
C ARG A 74 11.54 -3.54 -31.16
N ASP A 75 12.41 -4.41 -31.65
CA ASP A 75 12.83 -5.60 -30.90
C ASP A 75 13.67 -5.23 -29.67
N ASP A 76 14.53 -4.21 -29.79
CA ASP A 76 15.32 -3.67 -28.67
C ASP A 76 14.45 -3.05 -27.58
N VAL A 77 13.40 -2.31 -27.96
CA VAL A 77 12.53 -1.61 -26.99
C VAL A 77 11.47 -2.54 -26.38
N LEU A 78 11.05 -3.58 -27.10
CA LEU A 78 10.10 -4.58 -26.60
C LEU A 78 10.77 -5.60 -25.66
N SER A 79 12.08 -5.83 -25.78
CA SER A 79 12.84 -6.69 -24.87
C SER A 79 13.23 -6.02 -23.55
N MET A 80 13.05 -4.70 -23.42
CA MET A 80 13.28 -3.98 -22.17
C MET A 80 12.33 -4.43 -21.06
N ARG A 81 12.89 -4.61 -19.85
CA ARG A 81 12.19 -5.01 -18.63
C ARG A 81 10.89 -4.22 -18.42
N LYS A 82 9.83 -4.93 -18.03
CA LYS A 82 8.50 -4.35 -17.82
C LYS A 82 8.38 -3.76 -16.41
N PRO A 83 7.52 -2.73 -16.21
CA PRO A 83 7.23 -2.21 -14.88
C PRO A 83 6.87 -3.32 -13.86
N SER A 84 5.98 -4.26 -14.19
CA SER A 84 5.58 -5.33 -13.26
C SER A 84 6.73 -6.21 -12.80
N GLU A 85 7.75 -6.43 -13.65
CA GLU A 85 8.93 -7.22 -13.34
C GLU A 85 9.85 -6.51 -12.33
N ILE A 86 9.79 -5.18 -12.27
CA ILE A 86 10.47 -4.36 -11.25
C ILE A 86 9.69 -4.42 -9.94
N PHE A 87 8.36 -4.43 -10.02
CA PHE A 87 7.43 -4.47 -8.89
C PHE A 87 6.98 -5.90 -8.52
N SER A 88 7.87 -6.89 -8.61
CA SER A 88 7.58 -8.32 -8.38
C SER A 88 7.40 -8.73 -6.92
N GLY A 89 7.41 -7.76 -5.98
CA GLY A 89 7.16 -8.01 -4.57
C GLY A 89 5.69 -8.36 -4.30
N SER A 90 5.42 -9.07 -3.21
CA SER A 90 4.04 -9.36 -2.79
C SER A 90 3.37 -8.11 -2.21
N SER A 91 2.83 -7.33 -3.14
CA SER A 91 1.95 -6.16 -2.98
C SER A 91 0.76 -6.45 -2.06
N SER A 92 0.19 -7.63 -2.21
CA SER A 92 -0.92 -8.16 -1.42
C SER A 92 -0.68 -8.08 0.09
N ARG A 93 0.56 -8.25 0.56
CA ARG A 93 0.85 -8.21 2.00
C ARG A 93 0.68 -6.81 2.59
N LEU A 94 1.08 -5.76 1.87
CA LEU A 94 0.97 -4.38 2.34
C LEU A 94 -0.50 -3.95 2.41
N VAL A 95 -1.26 -4.27 1.35
CA VAL A 95 -2.70 -3.98 1.30
C VAL A 95 -3.43 -4.69 2.45
N VAL A 96 -3.19 -5.99 2.63
CA VAL A 96 -3.83 -6.75 3.73
C VAL A 96 -3.47 -6.18 5.10
N SER A 97 -2.21 -5.80 5.33
CA SER A 97 -1.83 -5.18 6.62
C SER A 97 -2.52 -3.84 6.86
N GLY A 98 -2.61 -2.97 5.83
CA GLY A 98 -3.28 -1.68 5.96
C GLY A 98 -4.78 -1.82 6.17
N VAL A 99 -5.42 -2.75 5.46
CA VAL A 99 -6.86 -3.05 5.61
C VAL A 99 -7.16 -3.58 7.01
N LEU A 100 -6.31 -4.45 7.57
CA LEU A 100 -6.49 -4.93 8.95
C LEU A 100 -6.44 -3.78 9.97
N VAL A 101 -5.55 -2.81 9.77
CA VAL A 101 -5.48 -1.61 10.63
C VAL A 101 -6.74 -0.74 10.46
N LEU A 102 -7.24 -0.59 9.23
CA LEU A 102 -8.50 0.14 8.97
C LEU A 102 -9.71 -0.55 9.60
N ILE A 103 -9.78 -1.88 9.57
CA ILE A 103 -10.83 -2.64 10.25
C ILE A 103 -10.77 -2.41 11.76
N ALA A 104 -9.57 -2.43 12.37
CA ALA A 104 -9.40 -2.12 13.78
C ALA A 104 -9.86 -0.68 14.11
N SER A 105 -9.54 0.29 13.24
CA SER A 105 -10.02 1.66 13.36
C SER A 105 -11.54 1.76 13.26
N ALA A 106 -12.17 1.03 12.34
CA ALA A 106 -13.62 1.03 12.14
C ALA A 106 -14.35 0.39 13.33
N ILE A 107 -13.82 -0.70 13.89
CA ILE A 107 -14.34 -1.31 15.12
C ILE A 107 -14.25 -0.32 16.29
N ALA A 108 -13.09 0.33 16.47
CA ALA A 108 -12.91 1.33 17.52
C ALA A 108 -13.88 2.51 17.38
N LEU A 109 -14.13 2.97 16.14
CA LEU A 109 -15.11 4.00 15.84
C LEU A 109 -16.54 3.54 16.18
N GLY A 110 -16.91 2.31 15.83
CA GLY A 110 -18.21 1.74 16.18
C GLY A 110 -18.42 1.67 17.70
N ILE A 111 -17.39 1.28 18.46
CA ILE A 111 -17.42 1.27 19.92
C ILE A 111 -17.53 2.69 20.49
N PHE A 112 -16.86 3.67 19.87
CA PHE A 112 -16.88 5.07 20.36
C PHE A 112 -18.26 5.74 20.25
N TYR A 113 -19.10 5.30 19.30
CA TYR A 113 -20.44 5.84 19.06
C TYR A 113 -21.58 4.94 19.53
N SER A 114 -21.28 3.78 20.12
CA SER A 114 -22.26 2.90 20.79
C SER A 114 -22.51 3.36 22.22
#